data_AF-A0A0M9A491-F1
#
_entry.id   AF-A0A0M9A491-F1
#
_cell.length_a   1.000
_cell.length_b   1.000
_cell.length_c   1.000
_cell.angle_alpha   90.00
_cell.angle_beta   90.00
_cell.angle_gamma   90.00
#
_symmetry.space_group_name_H-M   'P 1'
#
loop_
_entity.id
_entity.type
_entity.pdbx_description
1 polymer ?
#
loop_
_entity_poly.entity_id
_entity_poly.type
_entity_poly.pdbx_seq_one_letter_code
_entity_poly.pdbx_strand_id
1 'polypeptide(L)' 'MRASRPDCSKANKTHLLVRHPCSCTTYFVCLTDPPIPMECPSGLQFNETIQACDFAINVMCKPDADCPPTS' A
#
# COMPACT_ATOMS: atom_id res chain seq x y z
N MET A 1 -16.85 -0.90 8.24
CA MET A 1 -16.74 -0.32 6.88
C MET A 1 -15.57 0.68 6.78
N ARG A 2 -14.33 0.31 7.11
CA ARG A 2 -13.20 1.28 7.10
C ARG A 2 -11.80 0.72 6.80
N ALA A 3 -11.68 -0.51 6.28
CA ALA A 3 -10.37 -1.14 6.00
C ALA A 3 -9.75 -0.76 4.63
N SER A 4 -10.33 0.21 3.91
CA SER A 4 -9.82 0.66 2.60
C SER A 4 -9.29 2.08 2.63
N ARG A 5 -9.26 2.73 3.80
CA ARG A 5 -8.83 4.13 3.90
C ARG A 5 -7.30 4.15 3.97
N PRO A 6 -6.60 4.69 2.96
CA PRO A 6 -5.16 4.85 3.02
C PRO A 6 -4.75 5.73 4.20
N ASP A 7 -3.83 5.24 5.01
CA ASP A 7 -3.20 6.05 6.05
C ASP A 7 -2.13 6.95 5.43
N CYS A 8 -2.53 7.94 4.63
CA CYS A 8 -1.59 8.97 4.13
C CYS A 8 -0.95 9.77 5.26
N SER A 9 -1.46 9.67 6.48
CA SER A 9 -0.79 10.17 7.69
C SER A 9 0.53 9.43 7.99
N LYS A 10 0.78 8.25 7.40
CA LYS A 10 2.08 7.55 7.43
C LYS A 10 3.06 8.09 6.38
N ALA A 11 2.59 8.87 5.40
CA ALA A 11 3.47 9.50 4.42
C ALA A 11 4.30 10.62 5.07
N ASN A 12 5.56 10.75 4.65
CA ASN A 12 6.48 11.80 5.09
C ASN A 12 7.04 12.56 3.88
N LYS A 13 7.99 13.49 4.09
CA LYS A 13 8.57 14.31 3.00
C LYS A 13 9.30 13.51 1.91
N THR A 14 9.78 12.30 2.22
CA THR A 14 10.51 11.41 1.30
C THR A 14 9.71 10.18 0.90
N HIS A 15 8.68 9.81 1.66
CA HIS A 15 7.85 8.63 1.46
C HIS A 15 6.40 9.07 1.28
N LEU A 16 6.01 9.29 0.03
CA LEU A 16 4.68 9.81 -0.34
C LEU A 16 3.73 8.69 -0.83
N LEU A 17 4.24 7.46 -0.88
CA LEU A 17 3.54 6.26 -1.30
C LEU A 17 3.34 5.36 -0.09
N VAL A 18 2.09 4.96 0.18
CA VAL A 18 1.71 4.14 1.33
C VAL A 18 1.08 2.85 0.85
N ARG A 19 1.44 1.72 1.45
CA ARG A 19 0.86 0.42 1.08
C ARG A 19 -0.63 0.34 1.38
N HIS A 20 -1.35 -0.46 0.63
CA HIS A 20 -2.74 -0.77 0.96
C HIS A 20 -2.79 -1.73 2.18
N PRO A 21 -3.65 -1.47 3.19
CA PRO A 21 -3.71 -2.30 4.41
C PRO A 21 -4.22 -3.73 4.14
N CYS A 22 -5.14 -3.88 3.19
CA CYS A 22 -5.65 -5.17 2.74
C CYS A 22 -4.91 -5.83 1.56
N SER A 23 -4.11 -5.08 0.79
CA SER A 23 -3.59 -5.54 -0.50
C SER A 23 -2.10 -5.22 -0.59
N CYS A 24 -1.30 -6.23 -0.89
CA CYS A 24 0.15 -6.05 -1.04
C CYS A 24 0.55 -5.55 -2.44
N THR A 25 -0.33 -5.76 -3.41
CA THR A 25 -0.14 -5.33 -4.79
C THR A 25 -0.65 -3.92 -5.02
N THR A 26 -1.46 -3.38 -4.11
CA THR A 26 -2.02 -2.04 -4.21
C THR A 26 -1.31 -1.09 -3.25
N TYR A 27 -1.10 0.15 -3.67
CA TYR A 27 -0.55 1.23 -2.88
C TYR A 27 -1.28 2.53 -3.19
N PHE A 28 -1.06 3.56 -2.38
CA PHE A 28 -1.72 4.85 -2.51
C PHE A 28 -0.69 5.96 -2.64
N VAL A 29 -0.95 6.86 -3.58
CA VAL A 29 -0.15 8.05 -3.83
C VAL A 29 -0.75 9.19 -3.03
N CYS A 30 -0.07 9.59 -1.95
CA CYS A 30 -0.47 10.66 -1.05
C CYS A 30 0.03 12.05 -1.49
N LEU A 31 0.35 12.21 -2.78
CA LEU A 31 0.70 13.51 -3.38
C LEU A 31 -0.50 14.43 -3.55
N THR A 32 -1.70 13.85 -3.60
CA THR A 32 -2.97 14.54 -3.79
C THR A 32 -3.91 14.20 -2.65
N ASP A 33 -4.81 15.12 -2.33
CA ASP A 33 -5.97 14.86 -1.47
C ASP A 33 -7.24 14.99 -2.33
N PRO A 34 -7.96 13.89 -2.62
CA PRO A 34 -7.78 12.56 -2.08
C PRO A 34 -6.58 11.79 -2.69
N PRO A 35 -6.02 10.81 -1.95
CA PRO A 35 -4.94 9.97 -2.44
C PRO A 35 -5.40 9.01 -3.54
N ILE A 36 -4.50 8.72 -4.48
CA ILE A 36 -4.81 7.92 -5.67
C ILE A 36 -4.37 6.47 -5.45
N PRO A 37 -5.27 5.48 -5.53
CA PRO A 37 -4.89 4.07 -5.51
C PRO A 37 -4.18 3.70 -6.82
N MET A 38 -3.07 3.00 -6.68
CA MET A 38 -2.25 2.48 -7.78
C MET A 38 -1.95 1.01 -7.52
N GLU A 39 -1.85 0.22 -8.58
CA GLU A 39 -1.55 -1.20 -8.49
C GLU A 39 -0.18 -1.50 -9.11
N CYS A 40 0.58 -2.35 -8.42
CA CYS A 40 1.86 -2.86 -8.89
C CYS A 40 1.65 -3.85 -10.05
N PRO A 41 2.62 -3.92 -10.99
CA PRO A 41 2.61 -4.93 -12.04
C PRO A 41 2.52 -6.37 -11.50
N SER A 42 2.00 -7.28 -12.32
CA SER A 42 1.70 -8.66 -11.92
C SER A 42 2.87 -9.36 -11.24
N GLY A 43 2.66 -9.78 -9.99
CA GLY A 43 3.64 -10.51 -9.18
C GLY A 43 4.56 -9.64 -8.31
N LEU A 44 4.45 -8.31 -8.41
CA LEU A 44 5.17 -7.37 -7.56
C LEU A 44 4.29 -6.87 -6.41
N GLN A 45 4.94 -6.50 -5.32
CA GLN A 45 4.33 -5.93 -4.13
C GLN A 45 4.92 -4.55 -3.87
N PHE A 46 4.13 -3.66 -3.29
CA PHE A 46 4.63 -2.33 -2.97
C PHE A 46 5.59 -2.37 -1.78
N ASN A 47 6.82 -1.95 -2.02
CA ASN A 47 7.88 -1.87 -1.02
C ASN A 47 7.95 -0.43 -0.45
N GLU A 48 7.47 -0.26 0.77
CA GLU A 48 7.50 1.03 1.48
C GLU A 48 8.92 1.53 1.73
N THR A 49 9.91 0.65 1.80
CA THR A 49 11.32 1.00 2.06
C THR A 49 11.95 1.72 0.86
N ILE A 50 11.66 1.25 -0.35
CA ILE A 50 12.19 1.85 -1.59
C ILE A 50 11.17 2.73 -2.32
N GLN A 51 9.94 2.84 -1.79
CA GLN A 51 8.85 3.59 -2.39
C GLN A 51 8.56 3.15 -3.84
N ALA A 52 8.60 1.83 -4.10
CA ALA A 52 8.42 1.25 -5.42
C ALA A 52 7.92 -0.19 -5.35
N CYS A 53 7.43 -0.72 -6.47
CA CYS A 53 7.06 -2.13 -6.58
C CYS A 53 8.32 -3.01 -6.64
N ASP A 54 8.35 -4.05 -5.83
CA ASP A 54 9.47 -4.99 -5.71
C ASP A 54 8.92 -6.42 -5.59
N PHE A 55 9.78 -7.42 -5.69
CA PHE A 55 9.38 -8.81 -5.57
C PHE A 55 8.87 -9.12 -4.16
N ALA A 56 7.82 -9.95 -4.06
CA ALA A 56 7.23 -10.37 -2.80
C ALA A 56 8.24 -10.94 -1.76
N ILE A 57 9.38 -11.47 -2.23
CA ILE A 57 10.46 -11.97 -1.37
C ILE A 57 11.23 -10.84 -0.65
N ASN A 58 11.30 -9.66 -1.25
CA ASN A 58 11.96 -8.48 -0.70
C ASN A 58 10.99 -7.59 0.11
N VAL A 59 9.69 -7.83 -0.01
CA VAL A 59 8.65 -7.01 0.61
C VAL A 59 8.03 -7.75 1.79
N MET A 60 8.15 -7.17 2.98
CA MET A 60 7.45 -7.66 4.17
C MET A 60 6.01 -7.12 4.22
N CYS A 61 5.18 -7.51 3.27
CA CYS A 61 3.77 -7.14 3.29
C CYS A 61 2.97 -8.10 4.20
N LYS A 62 2.26 -7.54 5.17
CA LYS A 62 1.35 -8.26 6.07
C LYS A 62 -0.01 -7.57 6.07
N PRO A 63 -1.06 -8.16 5.46
CA PRO A 63 -2.38 -7.55 5.50
C PRO A 63 -2.82 -7.35 6.95
N ASP A 64 -3.43 -6.20 7.24
CA ASP A 64 -3.93 -5.90 8.57
C ASP A 64 -5.02 -6.90 8.97
N ALA A 65 -5.06 -7.28 10.25
CA ALA A 65 -6.02 -8.26 10.77
C ALA A 65 -7.49 -7.78 10.70
N ASP A 66 -7.71 -6.48 10.55
CA ASP A 66 -9.03 -5.88 10.30
C ASP A 66 -9.43 -5.92 8.81
N CYS A 67 -8.55 -6.43 7.94
CA CYS A 67 -8.95 -6.69 6.58
C CYS A 67 -9.90 -7.90 6.57
N PRO A 68 -11.19 -7.73 6.24
CA PRO A 68 -12.09 -8.86 6.14
C PRO A 68 -11.55 -9.81 5.07
N PRO A 69 -11.34 -11.10 5.40
CA PRO A 69 -11.13 -12.12 4.38
C PRO A 69 -12.46 -12.25 3.64
N THR A 70 -12.61 -11.52 2.54
CA THR A 70 -13.81 -11.68 1.71
C THR A 70 -13.62 -12.97 0.93
N SER A 71 -14.21 -14.05 1.45
CA SER A 71 -14.53 -15.27 0.70
C SER A 71 -15.41 -14.98 -0.51
#